data_AF-A0A6A6PT09-F1
#
_entry.id   AF-A0A6A6PT09-F1
#
_cell.length_a   1.000
_cell.length_b   1.000
_cell.length_c   1.000
_cell.angle_alpha   90.00
_cell.angle_beta   90.00
_cell.angle_gamma   90.00
#
_symmetry.space_group_name_H-M   'P 1'
#
loop_
_entity.id
_entity.type
_entity.pdbx_description
1 polymer ?
#
loop_
_entity_poly.entity_id
_entity_poly.type
_entity_poly.pdbx_seq_one_letter_code
_entity_poly.pdbx_strand_id
1 'polypeptide(L)'
;MPAILMHITTDQLCRRLLGAIEFMITAFISVSWKPMIAWETYTKSLSALKDLTAWRMKRTLDNWQNVAPQYRPTRLQMSVEHPSVIDWIPWPSLRDKLILHHAANPRIDDIISDVGRSYVVQADLSHLIDCPQPVIGYVSIWGLVQAITSNGNEEPSNARPKALPTGCNRDTHCVSTARTTNETALSSSPQQQQRTRLPAASASELFQSPVLATAAHRQLRLDHGMAFNYRLDPAFFEAYPELYDCEANVIAQGVPLKPDRRLVDDTFPCPGALDSAALAQYQDFSKLALGYVTV
;
A
#
# COMPACT_ATOMS: atom_id res chain seq x y z
N MET A 1 -19.08 11.04 47.52
CA MET A 1 -18.31 11.54 46.36
C MET A 1 -18.81 10.83 45.12
N PRO A 2 -19.39 11.51 44.13
CA PRO A 2 -19.88 10.84 42.93
C PRO A 2 -18.72 10.58 41.98
N ALA A 3 -18.63 9.34 41.48
CA ALA A 3 -17.71 8.95 40.42
C ALA A 3 -18.06 9.73 39.14
N ILE A 4 -17.08 10.47 38.61
CA ILE A 4 -17.15 11.08 37.30
C ILE A 4 -17.05 9.93 36.29
N LEU A 5 -18.19 9.39 35.87
CA LEU A 5 -18.26 8.55 34.68
C LEU A 5 -17.94 9.47 33.49
N MET A 6 -16.75 9.34 32.91
CA MET A 6 -16.44 9.99 31.64
C MET A 6 -17.37 9.42 30.57
N HIS A 7 -18.39 10.19 30.18
CA HIS A 7 -19.20 9.89 29.00
C HIS A 7 -18.29 10.00 27.77
N ILE A 8 -17.88 8.86 27.22
CA ILE A 8 -17.25 8.80 25.90
C ILE A 8 -18.26 9.33 24.88
N THR A 9 -17.87 10.38 24.17
CA THR A 9 -18.69 10.95 23.09
C THR A 9 -18.70 10.00 21.89
N THR A 10 -19.77 10.04 21.08
CA THR A 10 -19.89 9.23 19.85
C THR A 10 -18.70 9.42 18.90
N ASP A 11 -18.19 10.65 18.81
CA ASP A 11 -17.03 11.02 18.01
C ASP A 11 -15.71 10.39 18.52
N GLN A 12 -15.52 10.31 19.85
CA GLN A 12 -14.39 9.58 20.44
C GLN A 12 -14.47 8.08 20.18
N LEU A 13 -15.66 7.48 20.24
CA LEU A 13 -15.84 6.06 19.92
C LEU A 13 -15.55 5.76 18.45
N CYS A 14 -15.99 6.62 17.54
CA CYS A 14 -15.68 6.52 16.10
C CYS A 14 -14.17 6.56 15.85
N ARG A 15 -13.45 7.52 16.45
CA ARG A 15 -11.98 7.59 16.32
C ARG A 15 -11.27 6.33 16.83
N ARG A 16 -11.74 5.78 17.95
CA ARG A 16 -11.19 4.55 18.53
C ARG A 16 -11.42 3.33 17.65
N LEU A 17 -12.61 3.21 17.06
CA LEU A 17 -12.91 2.15 16.10
C LEU A 17 -12.00 2.24 14.87
N LEU A 18 -11.82 3.43 14.32
CA LEU A 18 -10.91 3.63 13.18
C LEU A 18 -9.46 3.26 13.53
N GLY A 19 -8.99 3.62 14.74
CA GLY A 19 -7.68 3.19 15.23
C GLY A 19 -7.55 1.68 15.40
N ALA A 20 -8.59 1.01 15.90
CA ALA A 20 -8.61 -0.45 16.01
C ALA A 20 -8.61 -1.14 14.64
N ILE A 21 -9.36 -0.62 13.66
CA ILE A 21 -9.36 -1.10 12.28
C ILE A 21 -7.97 -0.98 11.65
N GLU A 22 -7.36 0.20 11.76
CA GLU A 22 -6.01 0.46 11.22
C GLU A 22 -4.96 -0.45 11.87
N PHE A 23 -5.06 -0.65 13.18
CA PHE A 23 -4.22 -1.60 13.92
C PHE A 23 -4.40 -3.03 13.40
N MET A 24 -5.63 -3.50 13.21
CA MET A 24 -5.89 -4.86 12.73
C MET A 24 -5.45 -5.08 11.26
N ILE A 25 -5.58 -4.07 10.40
CA ILE A 25 -5.04 -4.11 9.03
C ILE A 25 -3.51 -4.22 9.07
N THR A 26 -2.86 -3.43 9.93
CA THR A 26 -1.40 -3.47 10.12
C THR A 26 -0.93 -4.81 10.70
N ALA A 27 -1.69 -5.38 11.64
CA ALA A 27 -1.43 -6.72 12.17
C ALA A 27 -1.55 -7.77 11.06
N PHE A 28 -2.56 -7.67 10.19
CA PHE A 28 -2.76 -8.59 9.08
C PHE A 28 -1.54 -8.65 8.15
N ILE A 29 -1.05 -7.50 7.70
CA ILE A 29 0.14 -7.46 6.85
C ILE A 29 1.40 -7.95 7.56
N SER A 30 1.49 -7.74 8.88
CA SER A 30 2.69 -8.09 9.65
C SER A 30 2.78 -9.59 9.95
N VAL A 31 1.63 -10.25 10.13
CA VAL A 31 1.55 -11.66 10.49
C VAL A 31 1.43 -12.53 9.25
N SER A 32 0.43 -12.25 8.41
CA SER A 32 0.03 -13.13 7.32
C SER A 32 0.56 -12.68 5.96
N TRP A 33 1.02 -11.44 5.81
CA TRP A 33 1.38 -10.91 4.48
C TRP A 33 2.67 -10.08 4.49
N LYS A 34 3.71 -10.58 5.15
CA LYS A 34 4.96 -9.83 5.43
C LYS A 34 5.57 -9.09 4.23
N PRO A 35 5.61 -9.66 3.00
CA PRO A 35 6.15 -8.94 1.85
C PRO A 35 5.38 -7.63 1.54
N MET A 36 4.11 -7.52 1.92
CA MET A 36 3.32 -6.31 1.77
C MET A 36 3.66 -5.20 2.76
N ILE A 37 4.50 -5.44 3.78
CA ILE A 37 5.01 -4.36 4.63
C ILE A 37 5.78 -3.34 3.78
N ALA A 38 6.64 -3.81 2.87
CA ALA A 38 7.39 -2.93 1.98
C ALA A 38 6.44 -2.18 1.04
N TRP A 39 5.51 -2.91 0.42
CA TRP A 39 4.49 -2.32 -0.42
C TRP A 39 3.74 -1.20 0.30
N GLU A 40 3.20 -1.46 1.49
CA GLU A 40 2.45 -0.45 2.24
C GLU A 40 3.33 0.72 2.68
N THR A 41 4.57 0.44 3.10
CA THR A 41 5.52 1.48 3.52
C THR A 41 5.74 2.51 2.41
N TYR A 42 5.96 2.04 1.18
CA TYR A 42 6.29 2.89 0.05
C TYR A 42 5.06 3.42 -0.70
N THR A 43 3.93 2.72 -0.69
CA THR A 43 2.76 3.11 -1.51
C THR A 43 1.63 3.76 -0.74
N LYS A 44 1.54 3.54 0.59
CA LYS A 44 0.38 3.94 1.42
C LYS A 44 -0.95 3.39 0.88
N SER A 45 -0.90 2.27 0.17
CA SER A 45 -2.04 1.65 -0.50
C SER A 45 -3.21 1.28 0.41
N LEU A 46 -2.93 0.90 1.65
CA LEU A 46 -3.92 0.38 2.60
C LEU A 46 -4.58 1.49 3.41
N SER A 47 -4.12 2.73 3.30
CA SER A 47 -4.72 3.89 3.97
C SER A 47 -6.22 4.03 3.68
N ALA A 48 -6.63 3.76 2.44
CA ALA A 48 -8.03 3.79 2.03
C ALA A 48 -8.89 2.64 2.60
N LEU A 49 -8.25 1.54 3.03
CA LEU A 49 -8.97 0.37 3.54
C LEU A 49 -9.57 0.61 4.92
N LYS A 50 -9.07 1.59 5.68
CA LYS A 50 -9.61 1.93 6.99
C LYS A 50 -11.07 2.36 6.91
N ASP A 51 -11.37 3.36 6.08
CA ASP A 51 -12.73 3.90 5.94
C ASP A 51 -13.65 2.91 5.23
N LEU A 52 -13.12 2.17 4.26
CA LEU A 52 -13.84 1.08 3.59
C LEU A 52 -14.22 -0.05 4.58
N THR A 53 -13.30 -0.44 5.47
CA THR A 53 -13.57 -1.45 6.50
C THR A 53 -14.59 -0.95 7.51
N ALA A 54 -14.49 0.32 7.92
CA ALA A 54 -15.48 0.94 8.80
C ALA A 54 -16.88 0.94 8.18
N TRP A 55 -17.00 1.26 6.88
CA TRP A 55 -18.24 1.14 6.13
C TRP A 55 -18.75 -0.30 6.07
N ARG A 56 -17.89 -1.29 5.84
CA ARG A 56 -18.31 -2.71 5.82
C ARG A 56 -18.82 -3.20 7.17
N MET A 57 -18.20 -2.77 8.26
CA MET A 57 -18.66 -3.09 9.61
C MET A 57 -20.00 -2.41 9.93
N LYS A 58 -20.20 -1.18 9.44
CA LYS A 58 -21.44 -0.41 9.64
C LYS A 58 -21.77 0.38 8.38
N ARG A 59 -22.69 -0.17 7.56
CA ARG A 59 -23.11 0.37 6.26
C ARG A 59 -24.08 1.57 6.41
N THR A 60 -23.63 2.66 7.02
CA THR A 60 -24.36 3.93 7.07
C THR A 60 -23.93 4.87 5.96
N LEU A 61 -24.78 5.86 5.65
CA LEU A 61 -24.45 6.93 4.70
C LEU A 61 -23.21 7.71 5.14
N ASP A 62 -23.09 8.02 6.44
CA ASP A 62 -21.93 8.75 6.98
C ASP A 62 -20.61 8.01 6.73
N ASN A 63 -20.57 6.71 7.02
CA ASN A 63 -19.38 5.90 6.77
C ASN A 63 -19.10 5.76 5.28
N TRP A 64 -20.14 5.65 4.45
CA TRP A 64 -20.00 5.59 3.00
C TRP A 64 -19.40 6.90 2.43
N GLN A 65 -19.82 8.06 2.95
CA GLN A 65 -19.31 9.36 2.52
C GLN A 65 -17.82 9.54 2.79
N ASN A 66 -17.33 8.94 3.89
CA ASN A 66 -15.91 8.93 4.27
C ASN A 66 -15.05 8.05 3.34
N VAL A 67 -15.64 7.06 2.65
CA VAL A 67 -14.88 6.23 1.71
C VAL A 67 -14.44 7.09 0.52
N ALA A 68 -13.14 7.04 0.23
CA ALA A 68 -12.54 7.73 -0.91
C ALA A 68 -13.29 7.39 -2.22
N PRO A 69 -13.52 8.35 -3.13
CA PRO A 69 -14.38 8.17 -4.31
C PRO A 69 -14.08 6.92 -5.14
N GLN A 70 -12.79 6.58 -5.30
CA GLN A 70 -12.31 5.42 -6.04
C GLN A 70 -12.73 4.08 -5.41
N TYR A 71 -12.80 4.04 -4.08
CA TYR A 71 -13.16 2.84 -3.31
C TYR A 71 -14.64 2.77 -2.96
N ARG A 72 -15.43 3.81 -3.24
CA ARG A 72 -16.85 3.84 -2.89
C ARG A 72 -17.57 2.61 -3.45
N PRO A 73 -18.29 1.85 -2.63
CA PRO A 73 -19.01 0.67 -3.06
C PRO A 73 -20.01 1.00 -4.19
N THR A 74 -19.99 0.21 -5.25
CA THR A 74 -20.95 0.27 -6.35
C THR A 74 -22.31 -0.26 -5.92
N ARG A 75 -23.33 -0.07 -6.78
CA ARG A 75 -24.65 -0.69 -6.56
C ARG A 75 -24.55 -2.21 -6.53
N LEU A 76 -23.72 -2.81 -7.36
CA LEU A 76 -23.55 -4.27 -7.38
C LEU A 76 -22.93 -4.75 -6.07
N GLN A 77 -21.83 -4.15 -5.62
CA GLN A 77 -21.20 -4.47 -4.33
C GLN A 77 -22.15 -4.35 -3.13
N MET A 78 -23.09 -3.40 -3.17
CA MET A 78 -24.10 -3.25 -2.13
C MET A 78 -25.24 -4.28 -2.22
N SER A 79 -25.43 -4.92 -3.37
CA SER A 79 -26.58 -5.78 -3.66
C SER A 79 -26.26 -7.28 -3.56
N VAL A 80 -24.99 -7.68 -3.65
CA VAL A 80 -24.59 -9.09 -3.64
C VAL A 80 -23.43 -9.36 -2.67
N GLU A 81 -23.41 -10.56 -2.11
CA GLU A 81 -22.25 -11.06 -1.38
C GLU A 81 -21.08 -11.33 -2.34
N HIS A 82 -19.87 -10.97 -1.92
CA HIS A 82 -18.65 -11.15 -2.70
C HIS A 82 -17.43 -11.19 -1.77
N PRO A 83 -16.31 -11.79 -2.21
CA PRO A 83 -15.06 -11.80 -1.45
C PRO A 83 -14.60 -10.41 -1.05
N SER A 84 -14.19 -10.26 0.21
CA SER A 84 -13.87 -8.96 0.78
C SER A 84 -12.68 -8.28 0.08
N VAL A 85 -11.74 -9.09 -0.41
CA VAL A 85 -10.53 -8.65 -1.10
C VAL A 85 -10.81 -7.85 -2.39
N ILE A 86 -11.95 -8.08 -3.05
CA ILE A 86 -12.31 -7.33 -4.28
C ILE A 86 -12.44 -5.83 -4.00
N ASP A 87 -12.91 -5.44 -2.80
CA ASP A 87 -13.09 -4.02 -2.48
C ASP A 87 -11.77 -3.26 -2.33
N TRP A 88 -10.64 -3.96 -2.27
CA TRP A 88 -9.32 -3.35 -2.13
C TRP A 88 -8.78 -2.78 -3.45
N ILE A 89 -9.54 -2.93 -4.54
CA ILE A 89 -9.21 -2.42 -5.87
C ILE A 89 -9.85 -1.02 -6.06
N PRO A 90 -9.09 0.00 -6.48
CA PRO A 90 -9.59 1.38 -6.58
C PRO A 90 -10.49 1.65 -7.79
N TRP A 91 -10.75 0.68 -8.67
CA TRP A 91 -11.55 0.88 -9.88
C TRP A 91 -12.92 0.22 -9.77
N PRO A 92 -14.02 1.00 -9.70
CA PRO A 92 -15.38 0.49 -9.57
C PRO A 92 -15.76 -0.56 -10.62
N SER A 93 -15.48 -0.32 -11.89
CA SER A 93 -15.87 -1.26 -12.95
C SER A 93 -15.08 -2.56 -12.93
N LEU A 94 -13.78 -2.51 -12.60
CA LEU A 94 -12.99 -3.73 -12.41
C LEU A 94 -13.53 -4.56 -11.25
N ARG A 95 -13.92 -3.93 -10.15
CA ARG A 95 -14.57 -4.62 -9.01
C ARG A 95 -15.88 -5.28 -9.41
N ASP A 96 -16.74 -4.56 -10.14
CA ASP A 96 -18.01 -5.11 -10.60
C ASP A 96 -17.79 -6.33 -11.51
N LYS A 97 -16.79 -6.27 -12.42
CA LYS A 97 -16.44 -7.40 -13.28
C LYS A 97 -15.85 -8.57 -12.51
N LEU A 98 -15.00 -8.33 -11.52
CA LEU A 98 -14.51 -9.37 -10.61
C LEU A 98 -15.66 -10.04 -9.87
N ILE A 99 -16.68 -9.29 -9.46
CA ILE A 99 -17.87 -9.85 -8.82
C ILE A 99 -18.65 -10.73 -9.79
N LEU A 100 -18.92 -10.23 -10.99
CA LEU A 100 -19.71 -10.93 -12.00
C LEU A 100 -19.04 -12.21 -12.50
N HIS A 101 -17.70 -12.21 -12.65
CA HIS A 101 -16.96 -13.30 -13.30
C HIS A 101 -16.20 -14.20 -12.33
N HIS A 102 -15.82 -13.72 -11.14
CA HIS A 102 -14.90 -14.44 -10.26
C HIS A 102 -15.28 -14.44 -8.77
N ALA A 103 -16.42 -13.91 -8.34
CA ALA A 103 -16.79 -13.91 -6.92
C ALA A 103 -16.82 -15.33 -6.28
N ALA A 104 -17.17 -16.35 -7.07
CA ALA A 104 -17.19 -17.75 -6.65
C ALA A 104 -15.92 -18.53 -7.05
N ASN A 105 -14.89 -17.85 -7.56
CA ASN A 105 -13.65 -18.51 -8.01
C ASN A 105 -12.78 -18.87 -6.79
N PRO A 106 -12.45 -20.16 -6.57
CA PRO A 106 -11.59 -20.56 -5.45
C PRO A 106 -10.14 -20.04 -5.57
N ARG A 107 -9.76 -19.52 -6.75
CA ARG A 107 -8.45 -18.91 -7.02
C ARG A 107 -8.53 -17.38 -7.13
N ILE A 108 -9.54 -16.75 -6.54
CA ILE A 108 -9.69 -15.29 -6.58
C ILE A 108 -8.43 -14.57 -6.07
N ASP A 109 -7.76 -15.10 -5.05
CA ASP A 109 -6.54 -14.51 -4.50
C ASP A 109 -5.40 -14.43 -5.53
N ASP A 110 -5.29 -15.41 -6.43
CA ASP A 110 -4.31 -15.38 -7.52
C ASP A 110 -4.61 -14.22 -8.48
N ILE A 111 -5.88 -14.01 -8.82
CA ILE A 111 -6.32 -12.91 -9.69
C ILE A 111 -6.05 -11.56 -9.02
N ILE A 112 -6.33 -11.44 -7.72
CA ILE A 112 -6.03 -10.21 -6.96
C ILE A 112 -4.52 -9.95 -6.92
N SER A 113 -3.71 -10.98 -6.73
CA SER A 113 -2.24 -10.84 -6.79
C SER A 113 -1.78 -10.39 -8.16
N ASP A 114 -2.37 -10.92 -9.25
CA ASP A 114 -2.07 -10.48 -10.60
C ASP A 114 -2.53 -9.04 -10.87
N VAL A 115 -3.65 -8.59 -10.28
CA VAL A 115 -4.04 -7.18 -10.27
C VAL A 115 -2.96 -6.34 -9.59
N GLY A 116 -2.55 -6.69 -8.37
CA GLY A 116 -1.50 -5.99 -7.62
C GLY A 116 -0.17 -5.93 -8.37
N ARG A 117 0.21 -7.03 -9.02
CA ARG A 117 1.39 -7.16 -9.88
C ARG A 117 1.37 -6.21 -11.08
N SER A 118 0.17 -6.03 -11.65
CA SER A 118 -0.02 -5.20 -12.84
C SER A 118 -0.12 -3.71 -12.56
N TYR A 119 -0.01 -3.28 -11.30
CA TYR A 119 0.03 -1.86 -10.95
C TYR A 119 1.26 -1.16 -11.50
N VAL A 120 1.00 -0.15 -12.32
CA VAL A 120 1.99 0.68 -12.99
C VAL A 120 1.64 2.16 -12.86
N VAL A 121 2.60 3.04 -13.09
CA VAL A 121 2.38 4.49 -13.21
C VAL A 121 2.85 4.96 -14.58
N GLN A 122 2.02 5.75 -15.26
CA GLN A 122 2.38 6.32 -16.56
C GLN A 122 3.18 7.61 -16.37
N ALA A 123 4.29 7.76 -17.10
CA ALA A 123 5.20 8.90 -16.99
C ALA A 123 6.00 9.09 -18.29
N ASP A 124 6.68 10.24 -18.41
CA ASP A 124 7.76 10.41 -19.39
C ASP A 124 9.02 9.72 -18.86
N LEU A 125 9.42 8.64 -19.54
CA LEU A 125 10.53 7.78 -19.13
C LEU A 125 11.88 8.49 -19.25
N SER A 126 12.01 9.54 -20.06
CA SER A 126 13.25 10.32 -20.21
C SER A 126 13.68 11.04 -18.92
N HIS A 127 12.74 11.20 -17.97
CA HIS A 127 13.07 11.73 -16.65
C HIS A 127 13.53 10.66 -15.66
N LEU A 128 13.48 9.38 -16.03
CA LEU A 128 13.80 8.24 -15.16
C LEU A 128 15.00 7.44 -15.69
N ILE A 129 15.09 7.29 -17.01
CA ILE A 129 16.17 6.58 -17.69
C ILE A 129 16.67 7.39 -18.88
N ASP A 130 17.95 7.22 -19.22
CA ASP A 130 18.57 7.92 -20.34
C ASP A 130 17.96 7.41 -21.63
N CYS A 131 17.36 8.34 -22.38
CA CYS A 131 16.61 8.08 -23.59
C CYS A 131 17.04 9.10 -24.64
N PRO A 132 17.23 8.69 -25.91
CA PRO A 132 17.60 9.63 -26.98
C PRO A 132 16.59 10.75 -27.21
N GLN A 133 15.33 10.53 -26.83
CA GLN A 133 14.21 11.46 -26.94
C GLN A 133 13.19 11.21 -25.82
N PRO A 134 12.32 12.19 -25.50
CA PRO A 134 11.18 11.99 -24.61
C PRO A 134 10.30 10.82 -25.05
N VAL A 135 9.96 9.92 -24.12
CA VAL A 135 9.17 8.71 -24.41
C VAL A 135 8.13 8.55 -23.32
N ILE A 136 6.85 8.56 -23.72
CA ILE A 136 5.77 8.19 -22.81
C ILE A 136 5.77 6.68 -22.63
N GLY A 137 5.74 6.26 -21.38
CA GLY A 137 5.66 4.87 -21.00
C GLY A 137 5.10 4.72 -19.60
N TYR A 138 5.27 3.52 -19.05
CA TYR A 138 4.76 3.21 -17.73
C TYR A 138 5.73 2.33 -16.94
N VAL A 139 5.79 2.55 -15.63
CA VAL A 139 6.78 1.93 -14.75
C VAL A 139 6.10 0.97 -13.79
N SER A 140 6.66 -0.24 -13.64
CA SER A 140 6.17 -1.20 -12.64
C SER A 140 6.38 -0.67 -11.22
N ILE A 141 5.27 -0.57 -10.47
CA ILE A 141 5.31 -0.12 -9.07
C ILE A 141 5.89 -1.22 -8.19
N TRP A 142 5.48 -2.46 -8.40
CA TRP A 142 6.04 -3.61 -7.68
C TRP A 142 7.55 -3.76 -7.93
N GLY A 143 7.99 -3.63 -9.19
CA GLY A 143 9.40 -3.66 -9.54
C GLY A 143 10.23 -2.57 -8.84
N LEU A 144 9.68 -1.35 -8.70
CA LEU A 144 10.35 -0.28 -7.93
C LEU A 144 10.41 -0.61 -6.44
N VAL A 145 9.32 -1.08 -5.84
CA VAL A 145 9.28 -1.48 -4.43
C VAL A 145 10.32 -2.56 -4.14
N GLN A 146 10.39 -3.59 -4.99
CA GLN A 146 11.39 -4.65 -4.86
C GLN A 146 12.80 -4.07 -4.96
N ALA A 147 13.10 -3.27 -5.97
CA ALA A 147 14.41 -2.63 -6.17
C ALA A 147 14.85 -1.79 -4.96
N ILE A 148 13.92 -1.10 -4.29
CA ILE A 148 14.21 -0.33 -3.07
C ILE A 148 14.59 -1.28 -1.91
N THR A 149 13.96 -2.46 -1.83
CA THR A 149 14.18 -3.42 -0.75
C THR A 149 15.34 -4.40 -0.97
N SER A 150 15.82 -4.57 -2.20
CA SER A 150 16.81 -5.61 -2.56
C SER A 150 18.19 -5.50 -1.89
N ASN A 151 18.55 -4.38 -1.27
CA ASN A 151 19.82 -4.25 -0.52
C ASN A 151 19.68 -4.54 0.99
N GLY A 152 18.54 -5.04 1.45
CA GLY A 152 18.26 -5.36 2.85
C GLY A 152 18.70 -6.75 3.33
N ASN A 153 19.84 -7.28 2.85
CA ASN A 153 20.48 -8.45 3.48
C ASN A 153 21.22 -8.09 4.79
N GLU A 154 21.02 -6.88 5.31
CA GLU A 154 21.01 -6.72 6.75
C GLU A 154 19.63 -7.18 7.22
N GLU A 155 19.58 -8.36 7.85
CA GLU A 155 18.49 -8.64 8.78
C GLU A 155 18.23 -7.37 9.61
N PRO A 156 16.97 -7.03 9.92
CA PRO A 156 16.71 -5.99 10.89
C PRO A 156 17.38 -6.39 12.21
N SER A 157 18.60 -5.89 12.41
CA SER A 157 19.35 -5.95 13.66
C SER A 157 18.35 -5.65 14.76
N ASN A 158 18.07 -6.66 15.58
CA ASN A 158 17.20 -6.72 16.77
C ASN A 158 16.75 -5.35 17.33
N ALA A 159 16.01 -4.59 16.53
CA ALA A 159 15.33 -3.40 16.94
C ALA A 159 14.04 -3.91 17.55
N ARG A 160 14.19 -4.38 18.79
CA ARG A 160 13.12 -4.58 19.74
C ARG A 160 12.10 -3.46 19.48
N PRO A 161 10.82 -3.78 19.22
CA PRO A 161 9.80 -2.76 19.03
C PRO A 161 9.94 -1.77 20.20
N LYS A 162 10.14 -0.48 19.91
CA LYS A 162 10.11 0.54 20.96
C LYS A 162 8.81 0.31 21.70
N ALA A 163 8.94 -0.06 22.98
CA ALA A 163 7.81 -0.29 23.85
C ALA A 163 6.85 0.90 23.73
N LEU A 164 5.58 0.57 23.53
CA LEU A 164 4.48 1.51 23.61
C LEU A 164 4.62 2.32 24.92
N PRO A 165 4.44 3.65 24.93
CA PRO A 165 4.54 4.42 26.15
C PRO A 165 3.39 4.07 27.08
N THR A 166 3.68 3.27 28.10
CA THR A 166 2.82 3.07 29.25
C THR A 166 3.00 4.26 30.20
N GLY A 167 1.95 5.04 30.42
CA GLY A 167 1.86 5.91 31.60
C GLY A 167 1.42 7.34 31.32
N CYS A 168 0.20 7.65 31.74
CA CYS A 168 -0.23 9.00 32.07
C CYS A 168 0.67 9.60 33.16
N ASN A 169 1.17 10.83 32.97
CA ASN A 169 1.14 11.85 34.01
C ASN A 169 1.33 13.27 33.45
N ARG A 170 0.58 14.18 34.06
CA ARG A 170 0.56 15.63 33.82
C ARG A 170 1.84 16.28 34.35
N ASP A 171 2.40 17.24 33.61
CA ASP A 171 2.64 18.63 34.03
C ASP A 171 3.71 19.34 33.17
N THR A 172 3.27 20.44 32.53
CA THR A 172 3.89 21.77 32.35
C THR A 172 5.30 21.93 31.71
N HIS A 173 5.32 22.60 30.53
CA HIS A 173 6.40 23.41 29.88
C HIS A 173 7.81 22.79 29.78
N CYS A 174 8.48 22.72 28.61
CA CYS A 174 8.97 23.86 27.81
C CYS A 174 9.25 23.44 26.36
N VAL A 175 9.11 24.42 25.47
CA VAL A 175 9.53 24.42 24.06
C VAL A 175 11.03 24.16 23.92
N SER A 176 11.42 23.22 23.05
CA SER A 176 12.58 23.39 22.16
C SER A 176 12.53 22.41 20.98
N THR A 177 12.42 23.02 19.81
CA THR A 177 12.73 22.51 18.47
C THR A 177 14.05 21.74 18.44
N ALA A 178 14.03 20.47 18.02
CA ALA A 178 15.21 19.76 17.58
C ALA A 178 15.02 19.29 16.13
N ARG A 179 15.39 20.17 15.20
CA ARG A 179 15.86 19.77 13.87
C ARG A 179 17.09 18.90 14.09
N THR A 180 17.04 17.62 13.71
CA THR A 180 18.26 16.81 13.58
C THR A 180 18.59 16.72 12.10
N THR A 181 19.29 17.74 11.62
CA THR A 181 20.10 17.69 10.41
C THR A 181 21.31 16.82 10.69
N ASN A 182 21.27 15.55 10.28
CA ASN A 182 22.49 14.77 10.13
C ASN A 182 23.03 15.00 8.71
N GLU A 183 23.66 16.15 8.52
CA GLU A 183 24.61 16.35 7.43
C GLU A 183 25.90 15.60 7.78
N THR A 184 26.00 14.36 7.32
CA THR A 184 27.29 13.68 7.21
C THR A 184 27.83 13.99 5.81
N ALA A 185 28.50 15.13 5.68
CA ALA A 185 29.27 15.48 4.50
C ALA A 185 30.52 14.57 4.44
N LEU A 186 30.38 13.36 3.89
CA LEU A 186 31.50 12.67 3.27
C LEU A 186 31.59 13.12 1.81
N SER A 187 32.75 13.66 1.46
CA SER A 187 33.13 14.05 0.10
C SER A 187 32.99 12.88 -0.88
N SER A 188 31.80 12.74 -1.45
CA SER A 188 31.54 11.88 -2.61
C SER A 188 32.09 12.60 -3.84
N SER A 189 32.87 11.88 -4.66
CA SER A 189 33.39 12.44 -5.91
C SER A 189 32.22 12.87 -6.82
N PRO A 190 32.36 13.89 -7.69
CA PRO A 190 31.27 14.37 -8.55
C PRO A 190 30.60 13.25 -9.36
N GLN A 191 31.38 12.24 -9.77
CA GLN A 191 30.90 11.06 -10.50
C GLN A 191 30.00 10.12 -9.65
N GLN A 192 30.20 10.03 -8.33
CA GLN A 192 29.34 9.26 -7.42
C GLN A 192 28.01 9.98 -7.13
N GLN A 193 28.04 11.32 -7.09
CA GLN A 193 26.81 12.13 -6.97
C GLN A 193 25.95 12.06 -8.24
N GLN A 194 26.58 11.87 -9.40
CA GLN A 194 25.87 11.71 -10.67
C GLN A 194 25.23 10.32 -10.81
N ARG A 195 25.90 9.25 -10.35
CA ARG A 195 25.35 7.88 -10.32
C ARG A 195 24.18 7.64 -9.34
N THR A 196 23.84 8.65 -8.55
CA THR A 196 22.73 8.59 -7.57
C THR A 196 21.55 9.49 -7.95
N ARG A 197 21.58 10.09 -9.15
CA ARG A 197 20.51 10.96 -9.67
C ARG A 197 19.92 10.38 -10.95
N LEU A 198 18.64 10.65 -11.14
CA LEU A 198 17.94 10.36 -12.39
C LEU A 198 18.30 11.42 -13.45
N PRO A 199 18.27 11.07 -14.75
CA PRO A 199 17.93 9.75 -15.29
C PRO A 199 19.03 8.70 -15.08
N ALA A 200 18.63 7.44 -14.82
CA ALA A 200 19.55 6.30 -14.78
C ALA A 200 20.06 5.95 -16.19
N ALA A 201 21.24 5.36 -16.35
CA ALA A 201 21.77 5.05 -17.69
C ALA A 201 20.94 3.97 -18.42
N SER A 202 20.19 3.15 -17.69
CA SER A 202 19.29 2.14 -18.27
C SER A 202 18.20 1.71 -17.29
N ALA A 203 17.18 1.01 -17.82
CA ALA A 203 16.19 0.30 -17.01
C ALA A 203 16.83 -0.66 -16.01
N SER A 204 17.86 -1.40 -16.43
CA SER A 204 18.57 -2.36 -15.58
C SER A 204 19.20 -1.66 -14.37
N GLU A 205 19.84 -0.52 -14.58
CA GLU A 205 20.46 0.24 -13.49
C GLU A 205 19.41 0.81 -12.53
N LEU A 206 18.28 1.29 -13.05
CA LEU A 206 17.17 1.81 -12.24
C LEU A 206 16.63 0.74 -11.27
N PHE A 207 16.38 -0.48 -11.74
CA PHE A 207 15.79 -1.55 -10.92
C PHE A 207 16.82 -2.35 -10.09
N GLN A 208 18.12 -2.15 -10.29
CA GLN A 208 19.17 -2.78 -9.47
C GLN A 208 19.76 -1.86 -8.41
N SER A 209 19.47 -0.55 -8.47
CA SER A 209 19.96 0.43 -7.51
C SER A 209 18.82 0.93 -6.62
N PRO A 210 18.81 0.59 -5.31
CA PRO A 210 17.78 1.11 -4.40
C PRO A 210 17.77 2.63 -4.32
N VAL A 211 18.92 3.28 -4.53
CA VAL A 211 19.04 4.74 -4.50
C VAL A 211 18.30 5.35 -5.69
N LEU A 212 18.51 4.82 -6.90
CA LEU A 212 17.82 5.29 -8.11
C LEU A 212 16.33 4.93 -8.08
N ALA A 213 15.98 3.72 -7.62
CA ALA A 213 14.60 3.31 -7.43
C ALA A 213 13.86 4.19 -6.42
N THR A 214 14.51 4.58 -5.32
CA THR A 214 13.96 5.53 -4.33
C THR A 214 13.78 6.93 -4.94
N ALA A 215 14.73 7.40 -5.75
CA ALA A 215 14.60 8.67 -6.45
C ALA A 215 13.40 8.66 -7.42
N ALA A 216 13.23 7.56 -8.17
CA ALA A 216 12.12 7.39 -9.11
C ALA A 216 10.78 7.30 -8.39
N HIS A 217 10.71 6.54 -7.30
CA HIS A 217 9.54 6.44 -6.43
C HIS A 217 9.05 7.82 -5.96
N ARG A 218 9.96 8.67 -5.49
CA ARG A 218 9.64 10.04 -5.05
C ARG A 218 9.18 10.92 -6.20
N GLN A 219 9.87 10.86 -7.34
CA GLN A 219 9.52 11.64 -8.52
C GLN A 219 8.16 11.26 -9.10
N LEU A 220 7.80 9.98 -9.02
CA LEU A 220 6.52 9.42 -9.44
C LEU A 220 5.41 9.56 -8.38
N ARG A 221 5.74 10.09 -7.19
CA ARG A 221 4.80 10.34 -6.08
C ARG A 221 4.01 9.10 -5.66
N LEU A 222 4.66 7.94 -5.64
CA LEU A 222 4.00 6.67 -5.35
C LEU A 222 3.55 6.53 -3.88
N ASP A 223 3.98 7.44 -3.00
CA ASP A 223 3.59 7.54 -1.58
C ASP A 223 2.21 8.17 -1.35
N HIS A 224 1.49 8.56 -2.41
CA HIS A 224 0.18 9.23 -2.32
C HIS A 224 -1.02 8.26 -2.37
N GLY A 225 -0.78 6.94 -2.35
CA GLY A 225 -1.83 5.92 -2.43
C GLY A 225 -2.24 5.56 -3.86
N MET A 226 -2.86 4.38 -4.01
CA MET A 226 -3.19 3.79 -5.33
C MET A 226 -4.16 4.65 -6.16
N ALA A 227 -5.04 5.39 -5.50
CA ALA A 227 -6.09 6.19 -6.13
C ALA A 227 -5.57 7.43 -6.89
N PHE A 228 -4.30 7.80 -6.72
CA PHE A 228 -3.75 9.04 -7.26
C PHE A 228 -3.37 8.93 -8.74
N ASN A 229 -2.57 7.94 -9.11
CA ASN A 229 -1.97 7.86 -10.45
C ASN A 229 -1.71 6.43 -10.95
N TYR A 230 -2.27 5.41 -10.29
CA TYR A 230 -2.03 4.03 -10.69
C TYR A 230 -2.85 3.70 -11.93
N ARG A 231 -2.29 2.80 -12.73
CA ARG A 231 -2.89 2.18 -13.90
C ARG A 231 -2.56 0.69 -13.89
N LEU A 232 -3.18 -0.05 -14.80
CA LEU A 232 -2.96 -1.46 -15.02
C LEU A 232 -2.15 -1.66 -16.29
N ASP A 233 -1.21 -2.59 -16.21
CA ASP A 233 -0.48 -3.09 -17.37
C ASP A 233 -1.45 -3.71 -18.40
N PRO A 234 -1.36 -3.37 -19.70
CA PRO A 234 -2.19 -3.97 -20.73
C PRO A 234 -2.18 -5.51 -20.72
N ALA A 235 -1.04 -6.13 -20.39
CA ALA A 235 -0.90 -7.59 -20.36
C ALA A 235 -1.83 -8.27 -19.32
N PHE A 236 -2.32 -7.54 -18.32
CA PHE A 236 -3.33 -8.05 -17.38
C PHE A 236 -4.62 -8.41 -18.10
N PHE A 237 -5.07 -7.57 -19.04
CA PHE A 237 -6.32 -7.78 -19.79
C PHE A 237 -6.16 -8.80 -20.93
N GLU A 238 -4.93 -9.13 -21.32
CA GLU A 238 -4.68 -10.28 -22.20
C GLU A 238 -4.92 -11.60 -21.45
N ALA A 239 -4.57 -11.65 -20.16
CA ALA A 239 -4.82 -12.81 -19.30
C ALA A 239 -6.29 -12.90 -18.82
N TYR A 240 -6.93 -11.75 -18.58
CA TYR A 240 -8.30 -11.63 -18.08
C TYR A 240 -9.16 -10.70 -18.97
N PRO A 241 -9.46 -11.09 -20.22
CA PRO A 241 -10.17 -10.23 -21.17
C PRO A 241 -11.59 -9.84 -20.71
N GLU A 242 -12.27 -10.69 -19.94
CA GLU A 242 -13.57 -10.42 -19.35
C GLU A 242 -13.57 -9.25 -18.34
N LEU A 243 -12.40 -8.93 -17.79
CA LEU A 243 -12.24 -7.82 -16.85
C LEU A 243 -12.02 -6.47 -17.55
N TYR A 244 -11.78 -6.48 -18.87
CA TYR A 244 -11.52 -5.27 -19.65
C TYR A 244 -12.75 -4.38 -19.75
N ASP A 245 -12.62 -3.11 -19.36
CA ASP A 245 -13.62 -2.06 -19.54
C ASP A 245 -13.05 -0.90 -20.38
N CYS A 246 -13.66 -0.65 -21.54
CA CYS A 246 -13.22 0.42 -22.44
C CYS A 246 -13.54 1.83 -21.94
N GLU A 247 -14.54 1.97 -21.05
CA GLU A 247 -14.90 3.26 -20.46
C GLU A 247 -14.03 3.58 -19.24
N ALA A 248 -13.47 2.55 -18.62
CA ALA A 248 -12.55 2.71 -17.50
C ALA A 248 -11.16 3.06 -18.04
N ASN A 249 -10.77 4.32 -17.87
CA ASN A 249 -9.43 4.82 -18.21
C ASN A 249 -8.35 4.27 -17.24
N VAL A 250 -8.23 2.95 -17.17
CA VAL A 250 -7.40 2.22 -16.18
C VAL A 250 -6.15 1.61 -16.80
N ILE A 251 -6.13 1.41 -18.12
CA ILE A 251 -4.98 0.83 -18.83
C ILE A 251 -3.88 1.88 -19.00
N ALA A 252 -2.63 1.47 -18.78
CA ALA A 252 -1.45 2.28 -19.05
C ALA A 252 -1.11 2.34 -20.54
N GLN A 253 -0.58 3.48 -20.98
CA GLN A 253 -0.19 3.71 -22.36
C GLN A 253 1.32 3.93 -22.49
N GLY A 254 1.87 3.56 -23.64
CA GLY A 254 3.27 3.77 -23.99
C GLY A 254 4.16 2.53 -23.76
N VAL A 255 5.46 2.76 -23.63
CA VAL A 255 6.46 1.69 -23.51
C VAL A 255 6.54 1.17 -22.06
N PRO A 256 6.51 -0.15 -21.83
CA PRO A 256 6.73 -0.71 -20.49
C PRO A 256 8.18 -0.51 -20.01
N LEU A 257 8.35 0.05 -18.82
CA LEU A 257 9.59 0.08 -18.07
C LEU A 257 9.46 -0.87 -16.87
N LYS A 258 10.04 -2.07 -17.01
CA LYS A 258 9.96 -3.16 -16.03
C LYS A 258 11.35 -3.69 -15.69
N PRO A 259 11.54 -4.30 -14.52
CA PRO A 259 12.76 -5.04 -14.22
C PRO A 259 12.95 -6.20 -15.20
N ASP A 260 14.19 -6.62 -15.41
CA ASP A 260 14.48 -7.86 -16.14
C ASP A 260 13.89 -9.04 -15.34
N ARG A 261 13.00 -9.81 -16.00
CA ARG A 261 12.30 -10.97 -15.42
C ARG A 261 13.25 -12.02 -14.84
N ARG A 262 14.51 -12.04 -15.25
CA ARG A 262 15.52 -12.99 -14.74
C ARG A 262 16.06 -12.62 -13.36
N LEU A 263 15.86 -11.37 -12.92
CA LEU A 263 16.51 -10.81 -11.73
C LEU A 263 15.56 -10.58 -10.57
N VAL A 264 14.25 -10.74 -10.78
CA VAL A 264 13.23 -10.35 -9.82
C VAL A 264 12.22 -11.48 -9.68
N ASP A 265 11.81 -11.78 -8.43
CA ASP A 265 10.67 -12.64 -8.20
C ASP A 265 9.43 -11.97 -8.80
N ASP A 266 8.96 -12.57 -9.89
CA ASP A 266 7.83 -12.08 -10.67
C ASP A 266 6.50 -12.33 -9.95
N THR A 267 6.51 -12.92 -8.76
CA THR A 267 5.29 -13.20 -8.01
C THR A 267 4.94 -12.00 -7.12
N PHE A 268 3.73 -11.45 -7.30
CA PHE A 268 3.19 -10.56 -6.28
C PHE A 268 2.77 -11.43 -5.09
N PRO A 269 3.19 -11.09 -3.87
CA PRO A 269 3.03 -11.96 -2.72
C PRO A 269 1.55 -12.20 -2.42
N CYS A 270 1.16 -13.45 -2.15
CA CYS A 270 -0.13 -13.76 -1.53
C CYS A 270 0.01 -13.83 0.00
N PRO A 271 -1.06 -13.57 0.76
CA PRO A 271 -1.08 -13.89 2.18
C PRO A 271 -0.75 -15.38 2.41
N GLY A 272 0.06 -15.68 3.41
CA GLY A 272 0.32 -17.05 3.84
C GLY A 272 -0.94 -17.70 4.41
N ALA A 273 -0.98 -19.03 4.40
CA ALA A 273 -2.06 -19.79 5.00
C ALA A 273 -2.22 -19.44 6.49
N LEU A 274 -3.47 -19.36 6.96
CA LEU A 274 -3.76 -19.15 8.37
C LEU A 274 -3.40 -20.42 9.16
N ASP A 275 -2.25 -20.40 9.83
CA ASP A 275 -1.83 -21.45 10.75
C ASP A 275 -2.18 -21.13 12.21
N SER A 276 -1.98 -22.10 13.10
CA SER A 276 -2.29 -21.96 14.54
C SER A 276 -1.50 -20.83 15.21
N ALA A 277 -0.28 -20.54 14.74
CA ALA A 277 0.56 -19.50 15.30
C ALA A 277 0.06 -18.11 14.89
N ALA A 278 -0.31 -17.93 13.62
CA ALA A 278 -0.93 -16.73 13.10
C ALA A 278 -2.28 -16.48 13.79
N LEU A 279 -3.10 -17.51 13.97
CA LEU A 279 -4.39 -17.39 14.68
C LEU A 279 -4.20 -16.92 16.13
N ALA A 280 -3.24 -17.49 16.85
CA ALA A 280 -2.93 -17.07 18.22
C ALA A 280 -2.51 -15.59 18.28
N GLN A 281 -1.66 -15.15 17.33
CA GLN A 281 -1.26 -13.74 17.23
C GLN A 281 -2.47 -12.83 16.95
N TYR A 282 -3.37 -13.20 16.04
CA TYR A 282 -4.59 -12.42 15.78
C TYR A 282 -5.50 -12.32 17.01
N GLN A 283 -5.61 -13.38 17.80
CA GLN A 283 -6.39 -13.35 19.04
C GLN A 283 -5.80 -12.34 20.03
N ASP A 284 -4.48 -12.32 20.18
CA ASP A 284 -3.81 -11.37 21.08
C ASP A 284 -3.90 -9.93 20.55
N PHE A 285 -3.72 -9.71 19.24
CA PHE A 285 -3.94 -8.40 18.63
C PHE A 285 -5.39 -7.95 18.75
N SER A 286 -6.36 -8.84 18.62
CA SER A 286 -7.78 -8.49 18.78
C SER A 286 -8.09 -8.06 20.21
N LYS A 287 -7.52 -8.73 21.23
CA LYS A 287 -7.65 -8.29 22.64
C LYS A 287 -7.06 -6.90 22.85
N LEU A 288 -5.90 -6.61 22.26
CA LEU A 288 -5.29 -5.28 22.30
C LEU A 288 -6.16 -4.24 21.58
N ALA A 289 -6.69 -4.58 20.40
CA ALA A 289 -7.60 -3.75 19.62
C ALA A 289 -8.85 -3.36 20.41
N LEU A 290 -9.44 -4.32 21.15
CA LEU A 290 -10.58 -4.06 22.04
C LEU A 290 -10.24 -3.06 23.15
N GLY A 291 -9.01 -3.09 23.67
CA GLY A 291 -8.52 -2.10 24.64
C GLY A 291 -8.53 -0.66 24.11
N TYR A 292 -8.42 -0.44 22.80
CA TYR A 292 -8.56 0.91 22.22
C TYR A 292 -10.01 1.41 22.27
N VAL A 293 -10.99 0.52 22.33
CA VAL A 293 -12.42 0.87 22.26
C VAL A 293 -13.05 1.04 23.65
N THR A 294 -12.59 0.29 24.65
CA THR A 294 -13.30 0.09 25.93
C THR A 294 -12.87 0.97 27.12
N VAL A 295 -11.84 1.83 27.00
CA VAL A 295 -11.30 2.64 28.14
C VAL A 295 -11.98 3.98 28.34
#